data_AF-A0A132B4I8-F1
#
_entry.id   AF-A0A132B4I8-F1
#
_cell.length_a   1.000
_cell.length_b   1.000
_cell.length_c   1.000
_cell.angle_alpha   90.00
_cell.angle_beta   90.00
_cell.angle_gamma   90.00
#
_symmetry.space_group_name_H-M   'P 1'
#
loop_
_entity.id
_entity.type
_entity.pdbx_description
1 polymer ?
#
loop_
_entity_poly.entity_id
_entity_poly.type
_entity_poly.pdbx_seq_one_letter_code
_entity_poly.pdbx_strand_id
1 'polypeptide(L)'
;MSNLSFFGVPMYWTLCMIPHGYAINIMKKANNGRWNNTSPRSSNWDASLRKSTPADIYSRYERAEAAHKNGFENLPLFVGAVLAGNIAKLDTKTLNTFVASYLASRVLYTLIYINVSKNSLSYFRTVVWLTGAVMCLGIFVKSGMAMA
;
A
#
# COMPACT_ATOMS: atom_id res chain seq x y z
N MET A 1 -15.65 22.41 9.78
CA MET A 1 -14.61 21.74 8.96
C MET A 1 -15.27 20.54 8.31
N SER A 2 -15.09 20.31 7.00
CA SER A 2 -15.72 19.18 6.29
C SER A 2 -15.05 17.85 6.63
N ASN A 3 -15.83 16.78 6.79
CA ASN A 3 -15.30 15.44 7.03
C ASN A 3 -14.88 14.80 5.70
N LEU A 4 -13.58 14.61 5.52
CA LEU A 4 -12.98 14.08 4.30
C LEU A 4 -12.56 12.61 4.46
N SER A 5 -12.80 11.99 5.61
CA SER A 5 -12.23 10.69 5.95
C SER A 5 -12.70 9.56 5.02
N PHE A 6 -13.94 9.60 4.55
CA PHE A 6 -14.47 8.62 3.59
C PHE A 6 -13.77 8.68 2.23
N PHE A 7 -13.31 9.87 1.78
CA PHE A 7 -12.49 9.97 0.56
C PHE A 7 -11.13 9.30 0.72
N GLY A 8 -10.68 9.08 1.96
CA GLY A 8 -9.49 8.30 2.27
C GLY A 8 -9.52 6.89 1.72
N VAL A 9 -10.69 6.23 1.69
CA VAL A 9 -10.84 4.85 1.25
C VAL A 9 -10.53 4.66 -0.25
N PRO A 10 -11.21 5.37 -1.18
CA PRO A 10 -10.87 5.27 -2.60
C PRO A 10 -9.46 5.79 -2.91
N MET A 11 -8.98 6.80 -2.19
CA MET A 11 -7.59 7.25 -2.32
C MET A 11 -6.60 6.15 -1.93
N TYR A 12 -6.82 5.46 -0.82
CA TYR A 12 -5.92 4.40 -0.39
C TYR A 12 -5.95 3.20 -1.33
N TRP A 13 -7.14 2.78 -1.77
CA TRP A 13 -7.26 1.74 -2.79
C TRP A 13 -6.47 2.08 -4.06
N THR A 14 -6.57 3.34 -4.51
CA THR A 14 -5.81 3.84 -5.67
C THR A 14 -4.30 3.76 -5.42
N LEU A 15 -3.82 4.18 -4.25
CA LEU A 15 -2.42 4.04 -3.86
C LEU A 15 -1.95 2.58 -3.88
N CYS A 16 -2.80 1.63 -3.49
CA CYS A 16 -2.46 0.19 -3.55
C CYS A 16 -2.35 -0.34 -4.98
N MET A 17 -2.99 0.30 -5.96
CA MET A 17 -2.93 -0.09 -7.38
C MET A 17 -1.71 0.47 -8.12
N ILE A 18 -1.18 1.63 -7.70
CA ILE A 18 -0.04 2.29 -8.35
C ILE A 18 1.19 1.35 -8.49
N PRO A 19 1.62 0.60 -7.45
CA PRO A 19 2.76 -0.32 -7.58
C PRO A 19 2.55 -1.42 -8.61
N HIS A 20 1.33 -1.95 -8.72
CA HIS A 20 1.00 -2.98 -9.70
C HIS A 20 1.08 -2.44 -11.13
N GLY A 21 0.50 -1.25 -11.37
CA GLY A 21 0.61 -0.57 -12.66
C GLY A 21 2.07 -0.26 -13.01
N TYR A 22 2.86 0.17 -12.04
CA TYR A 22 4.30 0.37 -12.21
C TYR A 22 5.04 -0.94 -12.54
N ALA A 23 4.76 -2.02 -11.82
CA ALA A 23 5.36 -3.35 -12.01
C ALA A 23 5.13 -3.88 -13.43
N ILE A 24 3.89 -3.83 -13.91
CA ILE A 24 3.54 -4.23 -15.29
C ILE A 24 4.29 -3.37 -16.31
N ASN A 25 4.35 -2.05 -16.10
CA ASN A 25 4.99 -1.14 -17.06
C ASN A 25 6.49 -1.39 -17.20
N ILE A 26 7.22 -1.59 -16.08
CA ILE A 26 8.66 -1.89 -16.16
C ILE A 26 8.92 -3.26 -16.78
N MET A 27 8.06 -4.25 -16.48
CA MET A 27 8.20 -5.60 -17.00
C MET A 27 7.89 -5.67 -18.49
N LYS A 28 6.82 -4.99 -18.95
CA LYS A 28 6.51 -4.87 -20.38
C LYS A 28 7.65 -4.21 -21.15
N LYS A 29 8.26 -3.15 -20.63
CA LYS A 29 9.42 -2.51 -21.27
C LYS A 29 10.61 -3.45 -21.37
N ALA A 30 10.90 -4.21 -20.33
CA ALA A 30 12.02 -5.16 -20.32
C ALA A 30 11.75 -6.45 -21.12
N ASN A 31 10.48 -6.80 -21.36
CA ASN A 31 10.07 -8.03 -22.04
C ASN A 31 9.51 -7.76 -23.46
N ASN A 32 10.04 -6.76 -24.17
CA ASN A 32 9.65 -6.41 -25.55
C ASN A 32 8.13 -6.25 -25.75
N GLY A 33 7.45 -5.63 -24.79
CA GLY A 33 6.00 -5.39 -24.79
C GLY A 33 5.13 -6.60 -24.41
N ARG A 34 5.71 -7.78 -24.22
CA ARG A 34 4.97 -9.03 -23.95
C ARG A 34 4.49 -9.10 -22.51
N TRP A 35 3.19 -9.31 -22.32
CA TRP A 35 2.55 -9.51 -21.02
C TRP A 35 1.39 -10.50 -21.12
N ASN A 36 1.38 -11.52 -20.26
CA ASN A 36 0.31 -12.50 -20.21
C ASN A 36 -0.86 -12.00 -19.33
N ASN A 37 -1.94 -11.54 -19.96
CA ASN A 37 -3.15 -11.11 -19.24
C ASN A 37 -4.11 -12.26 -18.88
N THR A 38 -3.99 -13.43 -19.49
CA THR A 38 -4.89 -14.56 -19.17
C THR A 38 -4.47 -15.24 -17.86
N SER A 39 -3.18 -15.22 -17.54
CA SER A 39 -2.65 -15.78 -16.29
C SER A 39 -1.42 -15.01 -15.78
N PRO A 40 -1.55 -13.71 -15.45
CA PRO A 40 -0.44 -12.82 -15.11
C PRO A 40 0.27 -13.18 -13.80
N ARG A 41 -0.35 -14.03 -12.97
CA ARG A 41 0.15 -14.45 -11.66
C ARG A 41 0.52 -15.93 -11.62
N SER A 42 0.57 -16.60 -12.77
CA SER A 42 0.96 -18.01 -12.83
C SER A 42 2.47 -18.18 -12.61
N SER A 43 2.85 -19.26 -11.91
CA SER A 43 4.27 -19.58 -11.66
C SER A 43 5.05 -19.79 -12.96
N ASN A 44 4.41 -20.31 -14.00
CA ASN A 44 5.02 -20.49 -15.32
C ASN A 44 5.34 -19.14 -15.98
N TRP A 45 4.43 -18.17 -15.88
CA TRP A 45 4.67 -16.83 -16.41
C TRP A 45 5.77 -16.10 -15.64
N ASP A 46 5.74 -16.19 -14.31
CA ASP A 46 6.77 -15.62 -13.43
C ASP A 46 8.17 -16.18 -13.75
N ALA A 47 8.28 -17.51 -13.89
CA ALA A 47 9.53 -18.17 -14.30
C ALA A 47 10.00 -17.73 -15.69
N SER A 48 9.07 -17.47 -16.63
CA SER A 48 9.41 -16.92 -17.94
C SER A 48 9.97 -15.51 -17.81
N LEU A 49 9.33 -14.62 -17.06
CA LEU A 49 9.77 -13.25 -16.84
C LEU A 49 11.16 -13.20 -16.21
N ARG A 50 11.41 -14.06 -15.21
CA ARG A 50 12.71 -14.16 -14.53
C ARG A 50 13.84 -14.54 -15.48
N LYS A 51 13.57 -15.38 -16.47
CA LYS A 51 14.55 -15.80 -17.48
C LYS A 51 14.71 -14.80 -18.61
N SER A 52 13.63 -14.08 -18.97
CA SER A 52 13.60 -13.22 -20.15
C SER A 52 13.92 -11.75 -19.88
N THR A 53 14.14 -11.35 -18.62
CA THR A 53 14.38 -9.95 -18.25
C THR A 53 15.62 -9.76 -17.36
N PRO A 54 16.23 -8.56 -17.34
CA PRO A 54 17.37 -8.27 -16.48
C PRO A 54 17.05 -8.47 -14.99
N ALA A 55 18.00 -9.00 -14.24
CA ALA A 55 17.82 -9.38 -12.83
C ALA A 55 17.43 -8.19 -11.93
N ASP A 56 17.96 -6.99 -12.20
CA ASP A 56 17.65 -5.77 -11.46
C ASP A 56 16.21 -5.31 -11.70
N ILE A 57 15.73 -5.39 -12.95
CA ILE A 57 14.34 -5.08 -13.32
C ILE A 57 13.39 -6.09 -12.70
N TYR A 58 13.70 -7.38 -12.81
CA TYR A 58 12.89 -8.44 -12.20
C TYR A 58 12.79 -8.26 -10.68
N SER A 59 13.91 -8.00 -10.01
CA SER A 59 13.93 -7.74 -8.55
C SER A 59 13.08 -6.51 -8.17
N ARG A 60 13.06 -5.47 -9.02
CA ARG A 60 12.24 -4.27 -8.79
C ARG A 60 10.76 -4.52 -9.05
N TYR A 61 10.43 -5.37 -10.02
CA TYR A 61 9.08 -5.86 -10.27
C TYR A 61 8.55 -6.64 -9.05
N GLU A 62 9.33 -7.58 -8.51
CA GLU A 62 8.94 -8.33 -7.31
C GLU A 62 8.67 -7.40 -6.12
N ARG A 63 9.52 -6.40 -5.90
CA ARG A 63 9.31 -5.39 -4.85
C ARG A 63 8.04 -4.58 -5.06
N ALA A 64 7.72 -4.21 -6.30
CA ALA A 64 6.51 -3.45 -6.61
C ALA A 64 5.23 -4.30 -6.44
N GLU A 65 5.23 -5.56 -6.88
CA GLU A 65 4.14 -6.51 -6.64
C GLU A 65 3.94 -6.79 -5.14
N ALA A 66 5.03 -6.92 -4.39
CA ALA A 66 4.96 -7.10 -2.94
C ALA A 66 4.43 -5.85 -2.22
N ALA A 67 4.77 -4.65 -2.69
CA ALA A 67 4.19 -3.40 -2.19
C ALA A 67 2.67 -3.31 -2.46
N HIS A 68 2.23 -3.72 -3.66
CA HIS A 68 0.80 -3.83 -4.01
C HIS A 68 0.06 -4.78 -3.05
N LYS A 69 0.55 -6.02 -2.89
CA LYS A 69 -0.04 -7.02 -2.00
C LYS A 69 -0.13 -6.51 -0.56
N ASN A 70 0.97 -5.95 -0.04
CA ASN A 70 0.99 -5.38 1.31
C ASN A 70 -0.02 -4.23 1.49
N GLY A 71 -0.19 -3.39 0.47
CA GLY A 71 -1.21 -2.33 0.49
C GLY A 71 -2.61 -2.91 0.69
N PHE A 72 -2.96 -3.93 -0.08
CA PHE A 72 -4.26 -4.60 0.02
C PHE A 72 -4.44 -5.38 1.32
N GLU A 73 -3.40 -6.00 1.88
CA GLU A 73 -3.45 -6.63 3.22
C GLU A 73 -3.79 -5.62 4.33
N ASN A 74 -3.36 -4.37 4.17
CA ASN A 74 -3.60 -3.29 5.13
C ASN A 74 -4.92 -2.53 4.89
N LEU A 75 -5.56 -2.73 3.74
CA LEU A 75 -6.80 -2.06 3.36
C LEU A 75 -7.95 -2.32 4.36
N PRO A 76 -8.22 -3.56 4.81
CA PRO A 76 -9.27 -3.82 5.79
C PRO A 76 -9.07 -3.07 7.11
N LEU A 77 -7.82 -3.01 7.60
CA LEU A 77 -7.49 -2.31 8.85
C LEU A 77 -7.76 -0.81 8.73
N PHE A 78 -7.37 -0.19 7.60
CA PHE A 78 -7.62 1.21 7.34
C PHE A 78 -9.11 1.52 7.18
N VAL A 79 -9.83 0.74 6.37
CA VAL A 79 -11.28 0.90 6.16
C VAL A 79 -12.01 0.75 7.49
N GLY A 80 -11.68 -0.27 8.27
CA GLY A 80 -12.27 -0.48 9.60
C GLY A 80 -12.04 0.70 10.53
N ALA A 81 -10.83 1.28 10.55
CA ALA A 81 -10.52 2.45 11.36
C ALA A 81 -11.35 3.68 10.92
N VAL A 82 -11.43 3.96 9.60
CA VAL A 82 -12.26 5.05 9.07
C VAL A 82 -13.74 4.87 9.48
N LEU A 83 -14.28 3.67 9.31
CA LEU A 83 -15.67 3.36 9.67
C LEU A 83 -15.91 3.50 11.18
N ALA A 84 -15.07 2.89 12.01
CA ALA A 84 -15.18 2.94 13.47
C ALA A 84 -15.14 4.39 13.97
N GLY A 85 -14.20 5.20 13.48
CA GLY A 85 -14.07 6.59 13.87
C GLY A 85 -15.28 7.45 13.48
N ASN A 86 -15.89 7.19 12.32
CA ASN A 86 -17.11 7.88 11.90
C ASN A 86 -18.34 7.43 12.70
N ILE A 87 -18.48 6.12 12.97
CA ILE A 87 -19.58 5.56 13.79
C ILE A 87 -19.53 6.12 15.21
N ALA A 88 -18.33 6.19 15.80
CA ALA A 88 -18.09 6.77 17.12
C ALA A 88 -18.16 8.31 17.15
N LYS A 89 -18.47 8.96 16.01
CA LYS A 89 -18.56 10.42 15.87
C LYS A 89 -17.32 11.16 16.38
N LEU A 90 -16.12 10.61 16.14
CA LEU A 90 -14.88 11.30 16.45
C LEU A 90 -14.81 12.64 15.72
N ASP A 91 -14.09 13.60 16.31
CA ASP A 91 -14.01 14.93 15.75
C ASP A 91 -13.39 14.92 14.34
N THR A 92 -13.90 15.80 13.48
CA THR A 92 -13.50 15.86 12.07
C THR A 92 -12.00 16.14 11.89
N LYS A 93 -11.39 16.91 12.79
CA LYS A 93 -9.96 17.21 12.71
C LYS A 93 -9.13 15.94 12.94
N THR A 94 -9.51 15.11 13.92
CA THR A 94 -8.89 13.80 14.20
C THR A 94 -8.99 12.88 12.98
N LEU A 95 -10.19 12.72 12.42
CA LEU A 95 -10.40 11.83 11.27
C LEU A 95 -9.65 12.29 10.01
N ASN A 96 -9.69 13.59 9.70
CA ASN A 96 -8.98 14.14 8.54
C ASN A 96 -7.46 14.02 8.72
N THR A 97 -6.93 14.33 9.91
CA THR A 97 -5.50 14.20 10.21
C THR A 97 -5.04 12.76 10.11
N PHE A 98 -5.83 11.81 10.64
CA PHE A 98 -5.56 10.38 10.53
C PHE A 98 -5.46 9.94 9.07
N VAL A 99 -6.48 10.23 8.25
CA VAL A 99 -6.49 9.81 6.85
C VAL A 99 -5.35 10.43 6.06
N ALA A 100 -5.10 11.73 6.22
CA ALA A 100 -3.99 12.40 5.53
C ALA A 100 -2.63 11.81 5.93
N SER A 101 -2.40 11.60 7.24
CA SER A 101 -1.14 11.06 7.76
C SER A 101 -0.93 9.62 7.33
N TYR A 102 -1.99 8.81 7.37
CA TYR A 102 -1.95 7.43 6.91
C TYR A 102 -1.60 7.36 5.43
N LEU A 103 -2.30 8.10 4.56
CA LEU A 103 -2.02 8.12 3.13
C LEU A 103 -0.59 8.57 2.83
N ALA A 104 -0.09 9.60 3.51
CA ALA A 104 1.30 10.05 3.39
C ALA A 104 2.29 8.94 3.79
N SER A 105 2.02 8.22 4.88
CA SER A 105 2.83 7.06 5.29
C SER A 105 2.86 5.97 4.23
N ARG A 106 1.75 5.74 3.52
CA ARG A 106 1.64 4.71 2.47
C ARG A 106 2.36 5.11 1.18
N VAL A 107 2.35 6.40 0.82
CA VAL A 107 3.19 6.93 -0.26
C VAL A 107 4.66 6.70 0.08
N LEU A 108 5.11 7.11 1.27
CA LEU A 108 6.49 6.93 1.72
C LEU A 108 6.89 5.45 1.76
N TYR A 109 6.06 4.59 2.36
CA TYR A 109 6.27 3.15 2.43
C TYR A 109 6.47 2.54 1.04
N THR A 110 5.61 2.90 0.09
CA THR A 110 5.65 2.40 -1.29
C THR A 110 6.93 2.80 -2.00
N LEU A 111 7.34 4.07 -1.88
CA LEU A 111 8.58 4.58 -2.47
C LEU A 111 9.81 3.87 -1.90
N ILE A 112 9.85 3.65 -0.58
CA ILE A 112 10.93 2.90 0.07
C ILE A 112 10.94 1.46 -0.46
N TYR A 113 9.80 0.79 -0.48
CA TYR A 113 9.70 -0.62 -0.87
C TYR A 113 10.26 -0.84 -2.29
N ILE A 114 9.86 -0.01 -3.25
CA ILE A 114 10.24 -0.20 -4.65
C ILE A 114 11.73 0.10 -4.87
N ASN A 115 12.25 1.17 -4.26
CA ASN A 115 13.56 1.71 -4.60
C ASN A 115 14.71 1.21 -3.71
N VAL A 116 14.41 0.72 -2.51
CA VAL A 116 15.44 0.25 -1.58
C VAL A 116 15.74 -1.23 -1.83
N SER A 117 16.97 -1.51 -2.28
CA SER A 117 17.49 -2.88 -2.46
C SER A 117 18.42 -3.35 -1.33
N LYS A 118 18.89 -2.43 -0.47
CA LYS A 118 19.79 -2.75 0.65
C LYS A 118 18.99 -3.24 1.86
N ASN A 119 19.39 -4.38 2.42
CA ASN A 119 18.75 -4.95 3.62
C ASN A 119 18.76 -4.01 4.82
N SER A 120 19.83 -3.25 5.06
CA SER A 120 19.91 -2.29 6.17
C SER A 120 18.87 -1.17 6.09
N LEU A 121 18.53 -0.72 4.87
CA LEU A 121 17.51 0.31 4.65
C LEU A 121 16.09 -0.28 4.66
N SER A 122 15.94 -1.61 4.64
CA SER A 122 14.64 -2.28 4.74
C SER A 122 14.00 -2.15 6.14
N TYR A 123 14.79 -1.91 7.19
CA TYR A 123 14.24 -1.66 8.53
C TYR A 123 13.40 -0.38 8.59
N PHE A 124 13.76 0.64 7.79
CA PHE A 124 12.98 1.87 7.71
C PHE A 124 11.57 1.62 7.17
N ARG A 125 11.42 0.68 6.22
CA ARG A 125 10.12 0.22 5.73
C ARG A 125 9.27 -0.36 6.86
N THR A 126 9.84 -1.15 7.76
CA THR A 126 9.13 -1.74 8.91
C THR A 126 8.66 -0.66 9.87
N VAL A 127 9.50 0.35 10.15
CA VAL A 127 9.12 1.49 11.00
C VAL A 127 7.94 2.24 10.40
N VAL A 128 8.00 2.63 9.13
CA VAL A 128 6.92 3.36 8.45
C VAL A 128 5.63 2.53 8.42
N TRP A 129 5.73 1.23 8.18
CA TRP A 129 4.60 0.31 8.23
C TRP A 129 3.95 0.26 9.61
N LEU A 130 4.76 0.09 10.65
CA LEU A 130 4.31 0.02 12.03
C LEU A 130 3.63 1.34 12.45
N THR A 131 4.18 2.48 12.05
CA THR A 131 3.54 3.79 12.28
C THR A 131 2.13 3.83 11.70
N GLY A 132 1.95 3.40 10.44
CA GLY A 132 0.63 3.34 9.81
C GLY A 132 -0.35 2.39 10.53
N ALA A 133 0.13 1.22 10.95
CA ALA A 133 -0.68 0.27 11.73
C ALA A 133 -1.12 0.87 13.08
N VAL A 134 -0.19 1.50 13.81
CA VAL A 134 -0.47 2.16 15.10
C VAL A 134 -1.46 3.30 14.94
N MET A 135 -1.41 4.06 13.84
CA MET A 135 -2.42 5.10 13.55
C MET A 135 -3.83 4.50 13.46
N CYS A 136 -4.01 3.39 12.74
CA CYS A 136 -5.31 2.71 12.64
C CYS A 136 -5.79 2.19 14.00
N LEU A 137 -4.91 1.50 14.74
CA LEU A 137 -5.22 0.99 16.08
C LEU A 137 -5.60 2.12 17.04
N GLY A 138 -4.90 3.26 16.97
CA GLY A 138 -5.22 4.45 17.75
C GLY A 138 -6.63 5.00 17.48
N ILE A 139 -7.11 4.93 16.22
CA ILE A 139 -8.49 5.30 15.90
C ILE A 139 -9.49 4.31 16.48
N PHE A 140 -9.22 3.01 16.43
CA PHE A 140 -10.09 2.02 17.10
C PHE A 140 -10.18 2.26 18.60
N VAL A 141 -9.05 2.51 19.27
CA VAL A 141 -9.01 2.81 20.71
C VAL A 141 -9.79 4.09 21.03
N LYS A 142 -9.56 5.18 20.28
CA LYS A 142 -10.34 6.43 20.42
C LYS A 142 -11.83 6.21 20.20
N SER A 143 -12.20 5.40 19.22
CA SER A 143 -13.60 5.09 18.91
C SER A 143 -14.25 4.33 20.07
N GLY A 144 -13.56 3.32 20.61
CA GLY A 144 -14.03 2.56 21.77
C GLY A 144 -14.24 3.44 23.01
N MET A 145 -13.29 4.33 23.30
CA MET A 145 -13.43 5.27 24.43
C MET A 145 -14.57 6.29 24.25
N ALA A 146 -14.92 6.65 23.01
CA ALA A 146 -16.02 7.58 22.74
C ALA A 146 -17.41 6.93 22.79
N MET A 147 -17.49 5.60 22.74
CA MET A 147 -18.74 4.83 22.76
C MET A 147 -18.98 4.09 24.08
N ALA A 148 -18.01 4.11 25.00
CA ALA A 148 -18.11 3.57 26.35
C ALA A 148 -18.86 4.56 27.27
#